data_AF-A0A0C9QC38-F1
#
_entry.id   AF-A0A0C9QC38-F1
#
_cell.length_a   1.000
_cell.length_b   1.000
_cell.length_c   1.000
_cell.angle_alpha   90.00
_cell.angle_beta   90.00
_cell.angle_gamma   90.00
#
_symmetry.space_group_name_H-M   'P 1'
#
loop_
_entity.id
_entity.type
_entity.pdbx_description
1 polymer ?
#
loop_
_entity_poly.entity_id
_entity_poly.type
_entity_poly.pdbx_seq_one_letter_code
_entity_poly.pdbx_strand_id
1 'polypeptide(L)'
;MWRTYVIANQWIKMKTKRRINLLLHTFTTLFFLEILGLKKWTLAIPSLKPPQEQMDFVKESFTLKIAVGALTYFLLYFLQLLTSVLYTRYYRNCLHGFVDLCSVANISIFILIHEYYGYYIHGRSVHGFADTDLLTVSKDLKREEDNLCAHRGLIPGSTDQTFVLCVSKTFKSFYDSIAMRDPNERRFSRKHAGGLANWEERWKIHLTIKKFLSEFLDHCFKNVDYTIKERHLMEKLLDTEFMDSGRDKSIFYIDKKHSFDQAFFYGNEWALATFEASVFMLILAFGGDYVLSAVATIFLSSIIELSVKFDMKKNLASKTLIDERFLMS
;
A
#
# COMPACT_ATOMS: atom_id res chain seq x y z
N MET A 1 11.41 0.99 21.72
CA MET A 1 11.73 2.20 20.94
C MET A 1 12.28 1.84 19.58
N TRP A 2 13.47 1.24 19.46
CA TRP A 2 14.09 0.88 18.18
C TRP A 2 13.20 0.01 17.27
N ARG A 3 12.48 -0.97 17.84
CA ARG A 3 11.55 -1.86 17.11
C ARG A 3 10.51 -1.07 16.31
N THR A 4 9.90 -0.06 16.93
CA THR A 4 8.91 0.81 16.28
C THR A 4 9.53 1.63 15.15
N TYR A 5 10.77 2.11 15.32
CA TYR A 5 11.50 2.80 14.24
C TYR A 5 11.79 1.88 13.05
N VAL A 6 12.20 0.63 13.30
CA VAL A 6 12.47 -0.35 12.24
C VAL A 6 11.21 -0.63 11.43
N ILE A 7 10.09 -0.92 12.12
CA ILE A 7 8.80 -1.16 11.47
C ILE A 7 8.31 0.08 10.72
N ALA A 8 8.40 1.27 11.32
CA ALA A 8 8.00 2.53 10.71
C ALA A 8 8.78 2.83 9.43
N ASN A 9 10.10 2.65 9.45
CA ASN A 9 10.95 2.85 8.27
C ASN A 9 10.64 1.84 7.15
N GLN A 10 10.40 0.58 7.50
CA GLN A 10 10.02 -0.42 6.49
C GLN A 10 8.63 -0.14 5.91
N TRP A 11 7.69 0.35 6.72
CA TRP A 11 6.38 0.80 6.26
C TRP A 11 6.48 1.94 5.23
N ILE A 12 7.33 2.95 5.50
CA ILE A 12 7.58 4.05 4.56
C ILE A 12 8.16 3.54 3.23
N LYS A 13 9.16 2.65 3.30
CA LYS A 13 9.77 2.03 2.11
C LYS A 13 8.76 1.26 1.27
N MET A 14 7.80 0.58 1.90
CA MET A 14 6.77 -0.18 1.21
C MET A 14 5.68 0.71 0.61
N LYS A 15 5.38 1.86 1.21
CA LYS A 15 4.27 2.74 0.79
C LYS A 15 4.34 3.15 -0.68
N THR A 16 5.53 3.44 -1.17
CA THR A 16 5.78 3.87 -2.56
C THR A 16 6.36 2.79 -3.45
N LYS A 17 6.51 1.56 -2.93
CA LYS A 17 6.97 0.44 -3.73
C LYS A 17 5.89 0.08 -4.76
N ARG A 18 6.29 0.08 -6.03
CA ARG A 18 5.44 -0.30 -7.16
C ARG A 18 5.75 -1.69 -7.68
N ARG A 19 4.78 -2.29 -8.38
CA ARG A 19 4.99 -3.53 -9.14
C ARG A 19 5.71 -3.28 -10.45
N ILE A 20 5.47 -2.11 -11.06
CA ILE A 20 6.06 -1.69 -12.32
C ILE A 20 6.82 -0.38 -12.11
N ASN A 21 8.04 -0.31 -12.63
CA ASN A 21 8.81 0.92 -12.64
C ASN A 21 8.35 1.79 -13.80
N LEU A 22 7.78 2.97 -13.50
CA LEU A 22 7.28 3.91 -14.50
C LEU A 22 8.34 4.33 -15.51
N LEU A 23 9.58 4.58 -15.07
CA LEU A 23 10.67 5.01 -15.95
C LEU A 23 10.98 3.94 -16.99
N LEU A 24 11.05 2.68 -16.55
CA LEU A 24 11.25 1.55 -17.46
C LEU A 24 10.07 1.38 -18.41
N HIS A 25 8.85 1.53 -17.90
CA HIS A 25 7.63 1.42 -18.69
C HIS A 25 7.57 2.48 -19.80
N THR A 26 7.66 3.75 -19.43
CA THR A 26 7.65 4.89 -20.36
C THR A 26 8.80 4.83 -21.37
N PHE A 27 10.01 4.48 -20.93
CA PHE A 27 11.15 4.27 -21.83
C PHE A 27 10.89 3.15 -22.85
N THR A 28 10.38 2.00 -22.39
CA THR A 28 10.04 0.89 -23.29
C THR A 28 8.96 1.31 -24.29
N THR A 29 7.93 2.02 -23.82
CA THR A 29 6.87 2.54 -24.70
C THR A 29 7.43 3.49 -25.76
N LEU A 30 8.32 4.42 -25.40
CA LEU A 30 9.00 5.29 -26.36
C LEU A 30 9.89 4.52 -27.34
N PHE A 31 10.62 3.50 -26.87
CA PHE A 31 11.44 2.65 -27.73
C PHE A 31 10.61 1.97 -28.83
N PHE A 32 9.45 1.41 -28.48
CA PHE A 32 8.57 0.79 -29.46
C PHE A 32 7.93 1.81 -30.41
N LEU A 33 7.54 2.99 -29.92
CA LEU A 33 6.90 4.02 -30.73
C LEU A 33 7.87 4.70 -31.71
N GLU A 34 9.01 5.18 -31.22
CA GLU A 34 9.96 5.99 -32.00
C GLU A 34 11.05 5.15 -32.67
N ILE A 35 11.67 4.21 -31.95
CA ILE A 35 12.85 3.47 -32.46
C ILE A 35 12.44 2.31 -33.36
N LEU A 36 11.47 1.49 -32.93
CA LEU A 36 10.90 0.45 -33.79
C LEU A 36 9.94 1.00 -34.84
N GLY A 37 9.55 2.27 -34.70
CA GLY A 37 8.77 3.00 -35.69
C GLY A 37 7.29 2.60 -35.74
N LEU A 38 6.70 2.14 -34.63
CA LEU A 38 5.23 1.94 -34.56
C LEU A 38 4.46 3.24 -34.82
N LYS A 39 5.08 4.41 -34.59
CA LYS A 39 4.55 5.72 -35.01
C LYS A 39 4.20 5.76 -36.50
N LYS A 40 4.83 4.96 -37.36
CA LYS A 40 4.50 4.91 -38.80
C LYS A 40 3.08 4.41 -39.07
N TRP A 41 2.47 3.69 -38.13
CA TRP A 41 1.08 3.23 -38.22
C TRP A 41 0.04 4.33 -37.92
N THR A 42 0.50 5.54 -37.58
CA THR A 42 -0.36 6.72 -37.40
C THR A 42 -0.74 7.40 -38.72
N LEU A 43 -0.06 7.05 -39.81
CA LEU A 43 -0.35 7.54 -41.15
C LEU A 43 -1.70 7.01 -41.62
N ALA A 44 -2.49 7.86 -42.30
CA ALA A 44 -3.79 7.49 -42.87
C ALA A 44 -3.65 6.64 -44.15
N ILE A 45 -2.79 5.62 -44.13
CA ILE A 45 -2.52 4.72 -45.26
C ILE A 45 -3.02 3.31 -44.89
N PRO A 46 -3.87 2.67 -45.72
CA PRO A 46 -4.35 1.31 -45.48
C PRO A 46 -3.28 0.26 -45.88
N SER A 47 -2.06 0.39 -45.34
CA SER A 47 -0.97 -0.57 -45.55
C SER A 47 -0.15 -0.75 -44.29
N LEU A 48 0.17 -2.00 -43.96
CA LEU A 48 1.03 -2.37 -42.83
C LEU A 48 2.50 -1.98 -43.07
N LYS A 49 2.90 -1.83 -44.34
CA LYS A 49 4.24 -1.41 -44.77
C LYS A 49 4.09 -0.37 -45.89
N PRO A 50 3.84 0.91 -45.55
CA PRO A 50 3.72 1.95 -46.56
C PRO A 50 5.07 2.13 -47.29
N PRO A 51 5.07 2.27 -48.63
CA PRO A 51 6.25 2.68 -49.39
C PRO A 51 6.77 4.03 -48.89
N GLN A 52 8.10 4.17 -48.82
CA GLN A 52 8.75 5.37 -48.26
C GLN A 52 8.34 6.66 -48.99
N GLU A 53 8.11 6.58 -50.30
CA GLU A 53 7.64 7.70 -51.14
C GLU A 53 6.26 8.23 -50.74
N GLN A 54 5.40 7.41 -50.12
CA GLN A 54 4.06 7.83 -49.69
C GLN A 54 4.07 8.44 -48.27
N MET A 55 5.11 8.19 -47.48
CA MET A 55 5.19 8.62 -46.09
C MET A 55 5.43 10.12 -45.95
N ASP A 56 6.12 10.74 -46.90
CA ASP A 56 6.49 12.17 -46.82
C ASP A 56 5.31 13.12 -47.12
N PHE A 57 4.25 12.62 -47.77
CA PHE A 57 3.12 13.44 -48.23
C PHE A 57 1.83 13.22 -47.43
N VAL A 58 1.74 12.15 -46.63
CA VAL A 58 0.51 11.79 -45.91
C VAL A 58 0.56 12.32 -44.48
N LYS A 59 -0.45 13.11 -44.11
CA LYS A 59 -0.59 13.64 -42.74
C LYS A 59 -0.93 12.52 -41.75
N GLU A 60 -0.36 12.61 -40.55
CA GLU A 60 -0.74 11.77 -39.42
C GLU A 60 -2.22 12.02 -39.06
N SER A 61 -2.96 10.94 -38.81
CA SER A 61 -4.33 11.03 -38.33
C SER A 61 -4.33 11.12 -36.80
N PHE A 62 -5.01 12.13 -36.26
CA PHE A 62 -5.14 12.34 -34.82
C PHE A 62 -5.69 11.11 -34.09
N THR A 63 -6.76 10.50 -34.63
CA THR A 63 -7.39 9.31 -34.04
C THR A 63 -6.46 8.11 -34.04
N LEU A 64 -5.73 7.88 -35.13
CA LEU A 64 -4.77 6.77 -35.22
C LEU A 64 -3.58 7.00 -34.29
N LYS A 65 -3.11 8.24 -34.15
CA LYS A 65 -2.01 8.61 -33.24
C LYS A 65 -2.32 8.27 -31.79
N ILE A 66 -3.50 8.63 -31.32
CA ILE A 66 -3.97 8.28 -29.97
C ILE A 66 -4.19 6.77 -29.85
N ALA A 67 -4.82 6.14 -30.84
CA ALA A 67 -5.09 4.70 -30.81
C ALA A 67 -3.81 3.86 -30.74
N VAL A 68 -2.81 4.16 -31.58
CA VAL A 68 -1.51 3.47 -31.59
C VAL A 68 -0.75 3.72 -30.30
N GLY A 69 -0.77 4.97 -29.80
CA GLY A 69 -0.18 5.31 -28.50
C GLY A 69 -0.79 4.53 -27.35
N ALA A 70 -2.12 4.52 -27.26
CA ALA A 70 -2.87 3.79 -26.24
C ALA A 70 -2.66 2.29 -26.29
N LEU A 71 -2.78 1.69 -27.48
CA LEU A 71 -2.60 0.27 -27.66
C LEU A 71 -1.18 -0.16 -27.26
N THR A 72 -0.17 0.58 -27.70
CA THR A 72 1.23 0.29 -27.36
C THR A 72 1.48 0.41 -25.85
N TYR A 73 1.01 1.50 -25.23
CA TYR A 73 1.16 1.73 -23.80
C TYR A 73 0.52 0.60 -22.98
N PHE A 74 -0.76 0.29 -23.20
CA PHE A 74 -1.47 -0.73 -22.43
C PHE A 74 -0.95 -2.15 -22.68
N LEU A 75 -0.58 -2.48 -23.92
CA LEU A 75 -0.05 -3.81 -24.25
C LEU A 75 1.30 -4.06 -23.55
N LEU A 76 2.21 -3.08 -23.60
CA LEU A 76 3.48 -3.16 -22.88
C LEU A 76 3.28 -3.18 -21.37
N TYR A 77 2.33 -2.40 -20.86
CA TYR A 77 2.01 -2.39 -19.43
C TYR A 77 1.52 -3.76 -18.96
N PHE A 78 0.62 -4.38 -19.72
CA PHE A 78 0.10 -5.71 -19.42
C PHE A 78 1.20 -6.78 -19.44
N LEU A 79 2.11 -6.73 -20.42
CA LEU A 79 3.27 -7.63 -20.49
C LEU A 79 4.21 -7.45 -19.28
N GLN A 80 4.49 -6.21 -18.89
CA GLN A 80 5.29 -5.90 -17.70
C GLN A 80 4.59 -6.33 -16.40
N LEU A 81 3.27 -6.20 -16.33
CA LEU A 81 2.50 -6.68 -15.19
C LEU A 81 2.57 -8.20 -15.07
N LEU A 82 2.38 -8.91 -16.17
CA LEU A 82 2.45 -10.38 -16.20
C LEU A 82 3.81 -10.88 -15.73
N THR A 83 4.89 -10.29 -16.24
CA THR A 83 6.26 -10.63 -15.83
C THR A 83 6.52 -10.31 -14.35
N SER A 84 6.04 -9.16 -13.85
CA SER A 84 6.16 -8.78 -12.43
C SER A 84 5.40 -9.73 -11.50
N VAL A 85 4.19 -10.17 -11.88
CA VAL A 85 3.40 -11.15 -11.12
C VAL A 85 4.10 -12.51 -11.08
N LEU A 86 4.63 -12.98 -12.22
CA LEU A 86 5.39 -14.23 -12.29
C LEU A 86 6.66 -14.17 -11.43
N TYR A 87 7.40 -13.06 -11.50
CA TYR A 87 8.61 -12.85 -10.70
C TYR A 87 8.31 -12.88 -9.19
N THR A 88 7.28 -12.14 -8.76
CA THR A 88 6.93 -12.04 -7.33
C THR A 88 6.44 -13.38 -6.78
N ARG A 89 5.74 -14.17 -7.60
CA ARG A 89 5.24 -15.50 -7.20
C ARG A 89 6.38 -16.49 -6.93
N TYR A 90 7.52 -16.36 -7.60
CA TYR A 90 8.61 -17.33 -7.49
C TYR A 90 9.74 -16.91 -6.54
N TYR A 91 10.09 -15.62 -6.47
CA TYR A 91 11.32 -15.20 -5.79
C TYR A 91 11.13 -14.49 -4.44
N ARG A 92 10.18 -13.54 -4.31
CA ARG A 92 10.09 -12.77 -3.05
C ARG A 92 8.77 -12.00 -2.90
N ASN A 93 7.97 -12.36 -1.91
CA ASN A 93 6.82 -11.56 -1.50
C ASN A 93 7.25 -10.53 -0.44
N CYS A 94 7.28 -9.25 -0.83
CA CYS A 94 7.65 -8.15 0.08
C CYS A 94 6.68 -8.00 1.26
N LEU A 95 5.40 -8.31 1.03
CA LEU A 95 4.36 -8.19 2.05
C LEU A 95 4.53 -9.25 3.12
N HIS A 96 4.83 -10.49 2.72
CA HIS A 96 5.11 -11.58 3.65
C HIS A 96 6.32 -11.27 4.55
N GLY A 97 7.43 -10.85 3.94
CA GLY A 97 8.64 -10.49 4.71
C GLY A 97 8.41 -9.33 5.68
N PHE A 98 7.43 -8.46 5.42
CA PHE A 98 7.04 -7.42 6.36
C PHE A 98 6.23 -7.95 7.54
N VAL A 99 5.33 -8.91 7.31
CA VAL A 99 4.60 -9.61 8.39
C VAL A 99 5.59 -10.35 9.30
N ASP A 100 6.55 -11.07 8.72
CA ASP A 100 7.61 -11.75 9.48
C ASP A 100 8.41 -10.77 10.34
N LEU A 101 8.78 -9.62 9.77
CA LEU A 101 9.49 -8.58 10.49
C LEU A 101 8.66 -8.04 11.67
N CYS A 102 7.34 -7.88 11.50
CA CYS A 102 6.44 -7.48 12.59
C CYS A 102 6.45 -8.48 13.75
N SER A 103 6.44 -9.79 13.44
CA SER A 103 6.53 -10.86 14.45
C SER A 103 7.85 -10.87 15.19
N VAL A 104 8.97 -10.79 14.46
CA VAL A 104 10.31 -10.73 15.06
C VAL A 104 10.47 -9.48 15.92
N ALA A 105 9.93 -8.34 15.49
CA ALA A 105 9.94 -7.09 16.24
C ALA A 105 8.94 -7.06 17.42
N ASN A 106 8.09 -8.08 17.56
CA ASN A 106 7.00 -8.16 18.52
C ASN A 106 6.09 -6.90 18.49
N ILE A 107 5.63 -6.52 17.30
CA ILE A 107 4.77 -5.34 17.04
C ILE A 107 3.61 -5.74 16.15
N SER A 108 2.38 -5.63 16.68
CA SER A 108 1.17 -5.66 15.86
C SER A 108 0.86 -4.28 15.28
N ILE A 109 0.29 -4.26 14.08
CA ILE A 109 -0.08 -3.02 13.38
C ILE A 109 -1.58 -3.03 13.13
N PHE A 110 -2.23 -1.95 13.53
CA PHE A 110 -3.65 -1.71 13.30
C PHE A 110 -3.80 -0.53 12.35
N ILE A 111 -4.42 -0.77 11.19
CA ILE A 111 -4.49 0.16 10.06
C ILE A 111 -5.96 0.43 9.79
N LEU A 112 -6.37 1.70 9.76
CA LEU A 112 -7.67 2.12 9.25
C LEU A 112 -7.46 2.95 7.98
N ILE A 113 -8.02 2.47 6.87
CA ILE A 113 -7.97 3.18 5.57
C ILE A 113 -9.24 4.02 5.39
N HIS A 114 -10.37 3.49 5.85
CA HIS A 114 -11.63 4.20 5.94
C HIS A 114 -12.12 4.20 7.39
N GLU A 115 -13.24 4.89 7.64
CA GLU A 115 -13.76 5.09 9.00
C GLU A 115 -14.04 3.77 9.74
N TYR A 116 -14.58 2.77 9.03
CA TYR A 116 -14.94 1.46 9.58
C TYR A 116 -14.14 0.30 9.00
N TYR A 117 -13.22 0.57 8.07
CA TYR A 117 -12.53 -0.45 7.29
C TYR A 117 -11.01 -0.28 7.33
N GLY A 118 -10.31 -1.39 7.45
CA GLY A 118 -8.87 -1.42 7.29
C GLY A 118 -8.28 -2.80 7.49
N TYR A 119 -7.09 -2.87 8.08
CA TYR A 119 -6.32 -4.09 8.18
C TYR A 119 -5.67 -4.23 9.55
N TYR A 120 -5.46 -5.47 9.96
CA TYR A 120 -4.71 -5.81 11.15
C TYR A 120 -3.61 -6.81 10.82
N ILE A 121 -2.39 -6.50 11.25
CA ILE A 121 -1.22 -7.37 11.14
C ILE A 121 -0.84 -7.78 12.56
N HIS A 122 -0.98 -9.06 12.84
CA HIS A 122 -0.62 -9.65 14.11
C HIS A 122 0.88 -9.96 14.14
N GLY A 123 1.60 -9.19 14.95
CA GLY A 123 3.05 -9.32 15.10
C GLY A 123 3.48 -9.72 16.49
N ARG A 124 2.65 -10.44 17.26
CA ARG A 124 3.08 -10.95 18.57
C ARG A 124 4.08 -12.09 18.34
N SER A 125 5.27 -11.97 18.93
CA SER A 125 6.28 -13.04 18.89
C SER A 125 5.81 -14.24 19.72
N VAL A 126 6.06 -15.46 19.23
CA VAL A 126 5.76 -16.71 19.94
C VAL A 126 6.61 -16.87 21.20
N HIS A 127 7.77 -16.22 21.24
CA HIS A 127 8.69 -16.22 22.38
C HIS A 127 8.35 -15.12 23.40
N GLY A 128 7.44 -14.19 23.08
CA GLY A 128 7.00 -13.11 23.96
C GLY A 128 7.99 -11.95 24.15
N PHE A 129 9.23 -12.11 23.70
CA PHE A 129 10.27 -11.07 23.68
C PHE A 129 10.87 -10.89 22.27
N ALA A 130 11.54 -9.76 22.07
CA ALA A 130 12.24 -9.42 20.82
C ALA A 130 13.63 -8.79 21.05
N ASP A 131 13.90 -8.31 22.27
CA ASP A 131 15.15 -7.64 22.63
C ASP A 131 16.15 -8.66 23.19
N THR A 132 16.79 -9.45 22.31
CA THR A 132 17.77 -10.48 22.68
C THR A 132 18.99 -10.48 21.76
N ASP A 133 20.00 -11.27 22.12
CA ASP A 133 21.21 -11.50 21.36
C ASP A 133 20.94 -12.30 20.07
N LEU A 134 21.77 -12.08 19.04
CA LEU A 134 21.61 -12.70 17.72
C LEU A 134 21.61 -14.23 17.78
N LEU A 135 22.36 -14.81 18.70
CA LEU A 135 22.42 -16.26 18.88
C LEU A 135 21.09 -16.81 19.37
N THR A 136 20.47 -16.16 20.35
CA THR A 136 19.11 -16.50 20.83
C THR A 136 18.09 -16.38 19.70
N VAL A 137 18.09 -15.27 18.95
CA VAL A 137 17.20 -15.08 17.79
C VAL A 137 17.39 -16.20 16.76
N SER A 138 18.63 -16.58 16.44
CA SER A 138 18.89 -17.65 15.47
C SER A 138 18.43 -19.02 15.96
N LYS A 139 18.55 -19.30 17.26
CA LYS A 139 18.05 -20.54 17.87
C LYS A 139 16.53 -20.59 17.85
N ASP A 140 15.89 -19.47 18.18
CA ASP A 140 14.43 -19.33 18.18
C ASP A 140 13.86 -19.53 16.77
N LEU A 141 14.42 -18.87 15.76
CA LEU A 141 14.04 -19.07 14.36
C LEU A 141 14.19 -20.54 13.91
N LYS A 142 15.26 -21.21 14.34
CA LYS A 142 15.45 -22.64 14.03
C LYS A 142 14.39 -23.52 14.71
N ARG A 143 14.02 -23.21 15.95
CA ARG A 143 12.95 -23.93 16.65
C ARG A 143 11.58 -23.70 15.98
N GLU A 144 11.36 -22.52 15.42
CA GLU A 144 10.16 -22.24 14.62
C GLU A 144 10.15 -23.06 13.32
N GLU A 145 11.29 -23.13 12.60
CA GLU A 145 11.45 -23.95 11.40
C GLU A 145 11.21 -25.45 11.69
N ASP A 146 11.74 -25.94 12.82
CA ASP A 146 11.58 -27.31 13.29
C ASP A 146 10.17 -27.59 13.90
N ASN A 147 9.25 -26.60 13.90
CA ASN A 147 7.91 -26.67 14.51
C ASN A 147 7.91 -27.05 16.01
N LEU A 148 8.95 -26.64 16.74
CA LEU A 148 9.13 -26.90 18.18
C LEU A 148 8.53 -25.79 19.08
N CYS A 149 7.72 -24.90 18.50
CA CYS A 149 7.13 -23.73 19.15
C CYS A 149 5.67 -23.55 18.73
N ALA A 150 4.93 -22.73 19.49
CA ALA A 150 3.57 -22.34 19.10
C ALA A 150 3.58 -21.57 17.77
N HIS A 151 2.46 -21.61 17.05
CA HIS A 151 2.31 -20.86 15.80
C HIS A 151 2.11 -19.36 16.04
N ARG A 152 2.51 -18.54 15.07
CA ARG A 152 2.47 -17.07 15.12
C ARG A 152 1.08 -16.45 14.95
N GLY A 153 0.02 -17.23 14.77
CA GLY A 153 -1.31 -16.68 14.47
C GLY A 153 -1.99 -15.99 15.64
N LEU A 154 -2.97 -15.14 15.33
CA LEU A 154 -3.79 -14.47 16.35
C LEU A 154 -4.61 -15.49 17.16
N ILE A 155 -5.06 -16.57 16.51
CA ILE A 155 -5.83 -17.64 17.15
C ILE A 155 -4.84 -18.71 17.63
N PRO A 156 -5.00 -19.25 18.84
CA PRO A 156 -4.20 -20.38 19.31
C PRO A 156 -4.22 -21.53 18.30
N GLY A 157 -3.03 -21.94 17.82
CA GLY A 157 -2.88 -23.03 16.87
C GLY A 157 -3.02 -22.65 15.39
N SER A 158 -3.33 -21.39 15.05
CA SER A 158 -3.32 -20.92 13.65
C SER A 158 -1.99 -20.27 13.29
N THR A 159 -1.70 -20.21 11.99
CA THR A 159 -0.58 -19.45 11.40
C THR A 159 -1.06 -18.13 10.78
N ASP A 160 -2.35 -17.79 10.91
CA ASP A 160 -2.95 -16.63 10.26
C ASP A 160 -2.61 -15.34 11.03
N GLN A 161 -1.88 -14.46 10.37
CA GLN A 161 -1.36 -13.21 10.97
C GLN A 161 -1.95 -11.95 10.36
N THR A 162 -2.55 -12.03 9.19
CA THR A 162 -3.12 -10.88 8.48
C THR A 162 -4.64 -10.98 8.43
N PHE A 163 -5.29 -9.86 8.69
CA PHE A 163 -6.74 -9.77 8.78
C PHE A 163 -7.25 -8.50 8.12
N VAL A 164 -8.37 -8.62 7.39
CA VAL A 164 -9.17 -7.47 6.98
C VAL A 164 -10.15 -7.14 8.09
N LEU A 165 -10.24 -5.87 8.44
CA LEU A 165 -10.96 -5.39 9.60
C LEU A 165 -12.20 -4.59 9.19
N CYS A 166 -13.33 -4.98 9.74
CA CYS A 166 -14.56 -4.18 9.76
C CYS A 166 -14.89 -3.85 11.23
N VAL A 167 -14.68 -2.60 11.64
CA VAL A 167 -14.95 -2.20 13.03
C VAL A 167 -16.41 -1.80 13.23
N SER A 168 -16.94 -2.07 14.42
CA SER A 168 -18.29 -1.65 14.77
C SER A 168 -18.36 -0.14 15.06
N LYS A 169 -19.59 0.41 15.01
CA LYS A 169 -19.84 1.81 15.37
C LYS A 169 -19.47 2.11 16.82
N THR A 170 -19.69 1.14 17.73
CA THR A 170 -19.32 1.25 19.14
C THR A 170 -17.80 1.34 19.29
N PHE A 171 -17.04 0.44 18.66
CA PHE A 171 -15.58 0.52 18.64
C PHE A 171 -15.10 1.89 18.16
N LYS A 172 -15.64 2.34 17.02
CA LYS A 172 -15.22 3.58 16.38
C LYS A 172 -15.50 4.81 17.25
N SER A 173 -16.68 4.88 17.85
CA SER A 173 -17.05 5.97 18.77
C SER A 173 -16.11 6.03 19.98
N PHE A 174 -15.77 4.89 20.58
CA PHE A 174 -14.80 4.84 21.67
C PHE A 174 -13.40 5.27 21.22
N TYR A 175 -12.92 4.74 20.10
CA TYR A 175 -11.62 5.08 19.53
C TYR A 175 -11.52 6.60 19.25
N ASP A 176 -12.51 7.17 18.60
CA ASP A 176 -12.55 8.60 18.28
C ASP A 176 -12.67 9.47 19.53
N SER A 177 -13.41 9.03 20.56
CA SER A 177 -13.48 9.75 21.83
C SER A 177 -12.12 9.88 22.55
N ILE A 178 -11.19 8.96 22.27
CA ILE A 178 -9.82 8.98 22.77
C ILE A 178 -8.93 9.79 21.81
N ALA A 179 -9.04 9.55 20.51
CA ALA A 179 -8.22 10.21 19.48
C ALA A 179 -8.52 11.71 19.34
N MET A 180 -9.78 12.15 19.45
CA MET A 180 -10.19 13.57 19.40
C MET A 180 -9.72 14.39 20.62
N ARG A 181 -9.18 13.73 21.65
CA ARG A 181 -8.46 14.40 22.73
C ARG A 181 -7.08 14.86 22.27
N ASP A 182 -6.55 14.36 21.15
CA ASP A 182 -5.28 14.80 20.59
C ASP A 182 -5.38 16.27 20.16
N PRO A 183 -4.59 17.17 20.76
CA PRO A 183 -4.59 18.58 20.41
C PRO A 183 -4.22 18.87 18.95
N ASN A 184 -3.62 17.92 18.21
CA ASN A 184 -3.28 18.09 16.80
C ASN A 184 -4.48 17.91 15.84
N GLU A 185 -5.42 17.01 16.14
CA GLU A 185 -6.63 16.86 15.31
C GLU A 185 -7.54 18.09 15.38
N ARG A 186 -7.46 18.84 16.48
CA ARG A 186 -8.17 20.13 16.65
C ARG A 186 -7.50 21.30 15.94
N ARG A 187 -6.28 21.12 15.39
CA ARG A 187 -5.40 22.21 14.94
C ARG A 187 -5.10 22.18 13.43
N PHE A 188 -6.08 21.88 12.59
CA PHE A 188 -5.97 22.27 11.16
C PHE A 188 -5.91 23.80 10.96
N SER A 189 -6.08 24.61 12.02
CA SER A 189 -6.27 26.07 11.92
C SER A 189 -5.34 26.97 12.76
N ARG A 190 -4.31 26.47 13.46
CA ARG A 190 -3.39 27.39 14.21
C ARG A 190 -1.94 26.91 14.22
N LYS A 191 -1.11 27.58 13.40
CA LYS A 191 0.35 27.50 13.41
C LYS A 191 0.91 28.00 14.76
N HIS A 192 1.91 27.27 15.25
CA HIS A 192 2.88 27.63 16.29
C HIS A 192 2.35 28.10 17.66
N ALA A 193 2.24 27.17 18.62
CA ALA A 193 2.57 27.37 20.03
C ALA A 193 2.42 26.07 20.87
N GLY A 194 3.47 25.75 21.65
CA GLY A 194 3.51 24.75 22.75
C GLY A 194 4.13 23.41 22.33
N GLY A 195 5.26 22.93 22.86
CA GLY A 195 5.78 23.02 24.24
C GLY A 195 5.71 21.61 24.86
N LEU A 196 6.71 21.20 25.66
CA LEU A 196 6.85 19.85 26.26
C LEU A 196 5.55 19.31 26.91
N ALA A 197 4.72 20.20 27.47
CA ALA A 197 3.41 19.87 28.04
C ALA A 197 2.43 19.23 27.02
N ASN A 198 2.45 19.67 25.76
CA ASN A 198 1.66 19.05 24.69
C ASN A 198 2.18 17.64 24.33
N TRP A 199 3.48 17.37 24.55
CA TRP A 199 4.07 16.07 24.29
C TRP A 199 3.65 15.04 25.34
N GLU A 200 3.63 15.42 26.62
CA GLU A 200 3.18 14.53 27.69
C GLU A 200 1.71 14.15 27.55
N GLU A 201 0.84 15.10 27.17
CA GLU A 201 -0.57 14.84 26.91
C GLU A 201 -0.74 13.86 25.73
N ARG A 202 -0.01 14.08 24.62
CA ARG A 202 0.01 13.16 23.48
C ARG A 202 0.49 11.77 23.85
N TRP A 203 1.55 11.68 24.65
CA TRP A 203 2.07 10.42 25.14
C TRP A 203 1.04 9.66 25.97
N LYS A 204 0.31 10.35 26.87
CA LYS A 204 -0.78 9.76 27.65
C LYS A 204 -1.91 9.25 26.75
N ILE A 205 -2.29 10.00 25.71
CA ILE A 205 -3.30 9.57 24.73
C ILE A 205 -2.82 8.33 23.97
N HIS A 206 -1.58 8.32 23.48
CA HIS A 206 -1.00 7.17 22.79
C HIS A 206 -0.96 5.92 23.67
N LEU A 207 -0.57 6.05 24.95
CA LEU A 207 -0.63 4.95 25.91
C LEU A 207 -2.05 4.45 26.14
N THR A 208 -3.03 5.35 26.20
CA THR A 208 -4.45 5.00 26.36
C THR A 208 -4.95 4.22 25.15
N ILE A 209 -4.63 4.67 23.93
CA ILE A 209 -4.98 3.97 22.68
C ILE A 209 -4.31 2.59 22.64
N LYS A 210 -3.01 2.52 22.95
CA LYS A 210 -2.27 1.24 22.98
C LYS A 210 -2.90 0.25 23.96
N LYS A 211 -3.22 0.71 25.18
CA LYS A 211 -3.87 -0.12 26.20
C LYS A 211 -5.23 -0.59 25.72
N PHE A 212 -6.07 0.32 25.22
CA PHE A 212 -7.38 -0.01 24.65
C PHE A 212 -7.29 -1.05 23.54
N LEU A 213 -6.40 -0.88 22.55
CA LEU A 213 -6.25 -1.83 21.45
C LEU A 213 -5.74 -3.20 21.94
N SER A 214 -4.85 -3.24 22.94
CA SER A 214 -4.37 -4.49 23.53
C SER A 214 -5.50 -5.22 24.24
N GLU A 215 -6.26 -4.53 25.10
CA GLU A 215 -7.40 -5.07 25.83
C GLU A 215 -8.55 -5.49 24.88
N PHE A 216 -8.75 -4.76 23.79
CA PHE A 216 -9.69 -5.11 22.73
C PHE A 216 -9.33 -6.44 22.05
N LEU A 217 -8.06 -6.63 21.69
CA LEU A 217 -7.57 -7.86 21.09
C LEU A 217 -7.65 -9.06 22.05
N ASP A 218 -7.46 -8.82 23.34
CA ASP A 218 -7.59 -9.81 24.42
C ASP A 218 -9.06 -10.06 24.84
N HIS A 219 -10.04 -9.60 24.05
CA HIS A 219 -11.49 -9.77 24.30
C HIS A 219 -11.97 -9.26 25.69
N CYS A 220 -11.27 -8.27 26.27
CA CYS A 220 -11.62 -7.75 27.60
C CYS A 220 -12.92 -6.93 27.61
N PHE A 221 -13.35 -6.40 26.45
CA PHE A 221 -14.54 -5.57 26.31
C PHE A 221 -15.69 -6.31 25.63
N LYS A 222 -16.66 -6.83 26.40
CA LYS A 222 -17.83 -7.54 25.85
C LYS A 222 -18.67 -6.69 24.86
N ASN A 223 -18.75 -5.38 25.09
CA ASN A 223 -19.59 -4.46 24.30
C ASN A 223 -18.94 -4.01 22.99
N VAL A 224 -17.62 -4.17 22.87
CA VAL A 224 -16.82 -3.73 21.73
C VAL A 224 -16.16 -4.93 21.06
N ASP A 225 -16.57 -6.14 21.43
CA ASP A 225 -15.97 -7.42 21.06
C ASP A 225 -15.88 -7.64 19.54
N TYR A 226 -14.98 -8.51 19.12
CA TYR A 226 -14.80 -8.88 17.73
C TYR A 226 -14.97 -10.38 17.48
N THR A 227 -15.27 -10.72 16.23
CA THR A 227 -15.36 -12.12 15.78
C THR A 227 -14.40 -12.33 14.61
N ILE A 228 -13.71 -13.47 14.61
CA ILE A 228 -12.85 -13.86 13.49
C ILE A 228 -13.67 -14.73 12.55
N LYS A 229 -13.63 -14.43 11.25
CA LYS A 229 -14.37 -15.13 10.21
C LYS A 229 -13.50 -15.36 8.98
N GLU A 230 -13.88 -16.35 8.19
CA GLU A 230 -13.39 -16.45 6.81
C GLU A 230 -14.36 -15.72 5.88
N ARG A 231 -13.83 -15.08 4.83
CA ARG A 231 -14.68 -14.53 3.76
C ARG A 231 -15.41 -15.67 3.03
N HIS A 232 -16.71 -15.48 2.81
CA HIS A 232 -17.53 -16.37 1.99
C HIS A 232 -17.12 -16.31 0.51
N LEU A 233 -17.57 -17.30 -0.29
CA LEU A 233 -17.25 -17.36 -1.72
C LEU A 233 -17.69 -16.10 -2.48
N MET A 234 -18.88 -15.57 -2.19
CA MET A 234 -19.39 -14.37 -2.85
C MET A 234 -18.61 -13.11 -2.43
N GLU A 235 -18.24 -13.00 -1.14
CA GLU A 235 -17.37 -11.92 -0.65
C GLU A 235 -15.98 -11.98 -1.29
N LYS A 236 -15.44 -13.20 -1.49
CA LYS A 236 -14.16 -13.42 -2.19
C LYS A 236 -14.25 -13.07 -3.68
N LEU A 237 -15.39 -13.34 -4.33
CA LEU A 237 -15.58 -13.09 -5.76
C LEU A 237 -15.78 -11.61 -6.06
N LEU A 238 -16.57 -10.93 -5.24
CA LEU A 238 -16.91 -9.51 -5.41
C LEU A 238 -15.87 -8.58 -4.78
N ASP A 239 -14.93 -9.12 -4.00
CA ASP A 239 -13.99 -8.37 -3.15
C ASP A 239 -14.69 -7.34 -2.27
N THR A 240 -15.86 -7.72 -1.76
CA THR A 240 -16.66 -6.92 -0.84
C THR A 240 -16.93 -7.70 0.43
N GLU A 241 -16.83 -7.05 1.59
CA GLU A 241 -17.30 -7.60 2.85
C GLU A 241 -18.79 -7.30 3.01
N PHE A 242 -19.61 -8.34 3.13
CA PHE A 242 -21.01 -8.12 3.48
C PHE A 242 -21.09 -7.82 4.97
N MET A 243 -20.93 -6.55 5.31
CA MET A 243 -21.25 -6.07 6.65
C MET A 243 -22.77 -6.18 6.83
N ASP A 244 -23.14 -7.11 7.69
CA ASP A 244 -24.48 -7.24 8.20
C ASP A 244 -24.74 -6.02 9.11
N SER A 245 -25.44 -5.00 8.58
CA SER A 245 -25.66 -3.69 9.20
C SER A 245 -26.27 -3.72 10.62
N GLY A 246 -26.71 -4.89 11.08
CA GLY A 246 -27.28 -5.13 12.42
C GLY A 246 -26.33 -5.74 13.46
N ARG A 247 -25.02 -5.93 13.18
CA ARG A 247 -24.09 -6.50 14.17
C ARG A 247 -23.28 -5.42 14.90
N ASP A 248 -23.42 -5.39 16.23
CA ASP A 248 -22.66 -4.49 17.13
C ASP A 248 -21.17 -4.87 17.31
N LYS A 249 -20.75 -6.01 16.76
CA LYS A 249 -19.39 -6.56 16.91
C LYS A 249 -18.50 -6.27 15.71
N SER A 250 -17.23 -6.03 15.97
CA SER A 250 -16.21 -5.91 14.92
C SER A 250 -15.94 -7.28 14.30
N ILE A 251 -15.49 -7.32 13.04
CA ILE A 251 -15.19 -8.55 12.31
C ILE A 251 -13.76 -8.50 11.79
N PHE A 252 -13.02 -9.59 12.04
CA PHE A 252 -11.69 -9.83 11.53
C PHE A 252 -11.79 -10.95 10.49
N TYR A 253 -11.67 -10.60 9.23
CA TYR A 253 -11.64 -11.57 8.15
C TYR A 253 -10.22 -12.09 7.96
N ILE A 254 -10.02 -13.40 8.01
CA ILE A 254 -8.71 -14.01 7.74
C ILE A 254 -8.26 -13.67 6.31
N ASP A 255 -7.08 -13.06 6.20
CA ASP A 255 -6.51 -12.64 4.93
C ASP A 255 -5.22 -13.42 4.63
N LYS A 256 -5.29 -14.34 3.67
CA LYS A 256 -4.14 -15.14 3.20
C LYS A 256 -3.38 -14.50 2.04
N LYS A 257 -3.90 -13.41 1.45
CA LYS A 257 -3.33 -12.77 0.26
C LYS A 257 -2.54 -11.51 0.58
N HIS A 258 -2.54 -11.07 1.83
CA HIS A 258 -1.94 -9.81 2.27
C HIS A 258 -2.56 -8.60 1.56
N SER A 259 -3.89 -8.54 1.54
CA SER A 259 -4.73 -7.45 1.03
C SER A 259 -4.46 -6.08 1.67
N PHE A 260 -3.69 -6.03 2.76
CA PHE A 260 -3.18 -4.76 3.27
C PHE A 260 -2.28 -4.00 2.28
N ASP A 261 -1.92 -4.62 1.16
CA ASP A 261 -1.25 -3.96 0.05
C ASP A 261 -2.06 -2.84 -0.61
N GLN A 262 -3.39 -2.84 -0.44
CA GLN A 262 -4.26 -1.71 -0.78
C GLN A 262 -3.93 -0.43 -0.01
N ALA A 263 -3.21 -0.53 1.12
CA ALA A 263 -2.66 0.64 1.81
C ALA A 263 -1.48 1.27 1.06
N PHE A 264 -0.94 0.63 0.02
CA PHE A 264 0.27 1.04 -0.69
C PHE A 264 0.03 1.24 -2.20
N PHE A 265 1.03 1.79 -2.89
CA PHE A 265 1.02 1.81 -4.36
C PHE A 265 0.98 0.41 -4.95
N TYR A 266 1.60 -0.55 -4.28
CA TYR A 266 1.65 -1.95 -4.70
C TYR A 266 0.27 -2.59 -4.94
N GLY A 267 -0.73 -2.31 -4.10
CA GLY A 267 -2.10 -2.82 -4.27
C GLY A 267 -2.95 -1.97 -5.22
N ASN A 268 -2.61 -0.69 -5.40
CA ASN A 268 -3.33 0.26 -6.24
C ASN A 268 -2.68 0.48 -7.62
N GLU A 269 -1.90 -0.50 -8.09
CA GLU A 269 -1.12 -0.40 -9.32
C GLU A 269 -2.00 -0.09 -10.55
N TRP A 270 -3.23 -0.62 -10.60
CA TRP A 270 -4.17 -0.33 -11.69
C TRP A 270 -4.64 1.12 -11.71
N ALA A 271 -4.91 1.72 -10.54
CA ALA A 271 -5.32 3.12 -10.45
C ALA A 271 -4.18 4.05 -10.87
N LEU A 272 -2.93 3.72 -10.49
CA LEU A 272 -1.74 4.45 -10.96
C LEU A 272 -1.56 4.29 -12.47
N ALA A 273 -1.71 3.07 -12.99
CA ALA A 273 -1.58 2.78 -14.42
C ALA A 273 -2.55 3.60 -15.29
N THR A 274 -3.83 3.61 -14.89
CA THR A 274 -4.87 4.31 -15.65
C THR A 274 -4.72 5.82 -15.54
N PHE A 275 -4.31 6.33 -14.39
CA PHE A 275 -3.95 7.73 -14.23
C PHE A 275 -2.80 8.13 -15.16
N GLU A 276 -1.69 7.38 -15.13
CA GLU A 276 -0.49 7.65 -15.93
C GLU A 276 -0.76 7.52 -17.43
N ALA A 277 -1.50 6.48 -17.85
CA ALA A 277 -1.95 6.32 -19.22
C ALA A 277 -2.82 7.49 -19.67
N SER A 278 -3.77 7.94 -18.82
CA SER A 278 -4.64 9.08 -19.13
C SER A 278 -3.84 10.37 -19.30
N VAL A 279 -2.85 10.62 -18.43
CA VAL A 279 -1.94 11.78 -18.55
C VAL A 279 -1.15 11.69 -19.85
N PHE A 280 -0.58 10.53 -20.16
CA PHE A 280 0.16 10.32 -21.40
C PHE A 280 -0.69 10.61 -22.64
N MET A 281 -1.92 10.09 -22.69
CA MET A 281 -2.84 10.33 -23.81
C MET A 281 -3.28 11.79 -23.89
N LEU A 282 -3.53 12.43 -22.74
CA LEU A 282 -3.95 13.83 -22.70
C LEU A 282 -2.86 14.74 -23.26
N ILE A 283 -1.62 14.58 -22.80
CA ILE A 283 -0.49 15.36 -23.31
C ILE A 283 -0.23 15.04 -24.78
N LEU A 284 -0.45 13.79 -25.21
CA LEU A 284 -0.30 13.42 -26.62
C LEU A 284 -1.35 14.11 -27.50
N ALA A 285 -2.58 14.22 -27.01
CA ALA A 285 -3.66 14.88 -27.72
C ALA A 285 -3.39 16.38 -27.92
N PHE A 286 -2.76 17.05 -26.94
CA PHE A 286 -2.43 18.47 -27.05
C PHE A 286 -1.08 18.76 -27.73
N GLY A 287 -0.03 18.02 -27.37
CA GLY A 287 1.33 18.29 -27.81
C GLY A 287 1.72 17.59 -29.11
N GLY A 288 1.03 16.50 -29.47
CA GLY A 288 1.34 15.74 -30.68
C GLY A 288 2.72 15.08 -30.68
N ASP A 289 3.41 15.01 -29.55
CA ASP A 289 4.73 14.38 -29.45
C ASP A 289 4.72 13.33 -28.33
N TYR A 290 5.12 12.10 -28.68
CA TYR A 290 5.21 10.99 -27.73
C TYR A 290 6.28 11.26 -26.67
N VAL A 291 7.38 11.91 -27.03
CA VAL A 291 8.48 12.20 -26.10
C VAL A 291 8.02 13.20 -25.04
N LEU A 292 7.37 14.29 -25.46
CA LEU A 292 6.79 15.26 -24.55
C LEU A 292 5.77 14.61 -23.59
N SER A 293 4.91 13.74 -24.10
CA SER A 293 3.95 13.00 -23.27
C SER A 293 4.61 12.11 -22.23
N ALA A 294 5.67 11.41 -22.59
CA ALA A 294 6.43 10.58 -21.65
C ALA A 294 7.08 11.41 -20.54
N VAL A 295 7.76 12.50 -20.91
CA VAL A 295 8.43 13.39 -19.93
C VAL A 295 7.42 14.01 -18.96
N ALA A 296 6.30 14.51 -19.47
CA ALA A 296 5.24 15.08 -18.65
C ALA A 296 4.62 14.05 -17.70
N THR A 297 4.41 12.81 -18.17
CA THR A 297 3.86 11.72 -17.36
C THR A 297 4.80 11.33 -16.21
N ILE A 298 6.10 11.19 -16.50
CA ILE A 298 7.14 10.91 -15.49
C ILE A 298 7.17 12.03 -14.45
N PHE A 299 7.17 13.28 -14.89
CA PHE A 299 7.22 14.44 -14.01
C PHE A 299 6.03 14.48 -13.04
N LEU A 300 4.81 14.34 -13.57
CA LEU A 300 3.59 14.39 -12.76
C LEU A 300 3.52 13.21 -11.77
N SER A 301 3.86 12.00 -12.20
CA SER A 301 3.89 10.84 -11.30
C SER A 301 4.95 10.98 -10.21
N SER A 302 6.11 11.55 -10.53
CA SER A 302 7.15 11.84 -9.54
C SER A 302 6.69 12.82 -8.46
N ILE A 303 5.90 13.84 -8.82
CA ILE A 303 5.31 14.78 -7.85
C ILE A 303 4.33 14.06 -6.91
N ILE A 304 3.51 13.15 -7.44
CA ILE A 304 2.57 12.37 -6.63
C ILE A 304 3.32 11.46 -5.66
N GLU A 305 4.36 10.76 -6.12
CA GLU A 305 5.18 9.91 -5.27
C GLU A 305 5.83 10.71 -4.12
N LEU A 306 6.40 11.88 -4.43
CA LEU A 306 7.00 12.78 -3.42
C LEU A 306 5.97 13.28 -2.41
N SER A 307 4.79 13.70 -2.88
CA SER A 307 3.70 14.17 -2.02
C SER A 307 3.25 13.07 -1.06
N VAL A 308 3.06 11.85 -1.58
CA VAL A 308 2.67 10.68 -0.75
C VAL A 308 3.75 10.31 0.26
N LYS A 309 5.04 10.38 -0.10
CA LYS A 309 6.16 10.16 0.83
C LYS A 309 6.13 11.17 1.97
N PHE A 310 5.95 12.44 1.64
CA PHE A 310 5.90 13.52 2.62
C PHE A 310 4.71 13.37 3.58
N ASP A 311 3.51 13.15 3.03
CA ASP A 311 2.29 12.99 3.82
C ASP A 311 2.36 11.75 4.72
N MET A 312 2.91 10.64 4.22
CA MET A 312 3.10 9.42 5.00
C MET A 312 4.06 9.65 6.16
N LYS A 313 5.22 10.29 5.91
CA LYS A 313 6.21 10.55 6.95
C LYS A 313 5.60 11.37 8.09
N LYS A 314 4.84 12.42 7.74
CA LYS A 314 4.15 13.28 8.71
C LYS A 314 3.04 12.54 9.46
N ASN A 315 2.23 11.75 8.76
CA ASN A 315 1.16 10.95 9.36
C ASN A 315 1.72 9.95 10.37
N LEU A 316 2.76 9.21 9.97
CA LEU A 316 3.38 8.18 10.79
C LEU A 316 4.05 8.80 12.02
N ALA A 317 4.81 9.89 11.86
CA ALA A 317 5.41 10.61 12.97
C ALA A 317 4.35 11.08 13.99
N SER A 318 3.25 11.66 13.50
CA SER A 318 2.18 12.14 14.38
C SER A 318 1.46 11.00 15.11
N LYS A 319 1.17 9.88 14.43
CA LYS A 319 0.38 8.78 15.01
C LYS A 319 1.21 7.83 15.88
N THR A 320 2.52 7.71 15.62
CA THR A 320 3.43 6.84 16.38
C THR A 320 4.27 7.59 17.42
N LEU A 321 4.14 8.92 17.51
CA LEU A 321 4.98 9.79 18.35
C LEU A 321 6.48 9.55 18.11
N ILE A 322 6.83 9.25 16.86
CA ILE A 322 8.21 9.16 16.40
C ILE A 322 8.62 10.53 15.86
N ASP A 323 9.81 11.00 16.25
CA ASP A 323 10.40 12.19 15.65
C ASP A 323 10.75 11.92 14.17
N GLU A 324 10.30 12.81 13.30
CA GLU A 324 10.47 12.73 11.84
C GLU A 324 11.93 12.57 11.41
N ARG A 325 12.90 13.02 12.22
CA ARG A 325 14.34 12.92 11.92
C ARG A 325 14.84 11.48 11.86
N PHE A 326 14.18 10.56 12.55
CA PHE A 326 14.55 9.14 12.55
C PHE A 326 13.79 8.33 11.49
N LEU A 327 12.83 8.95 10.80
CA LEU A 327 12.13 8.36 9.67
C LEU A 327 12.95 8.58 8.40
N MET A 328 13.70 7.56 8.03
CA MET A 328 14.52 7.53 6.82
C MET A 328 13.64 7.18 5.62
N SER A 329 13.53 8.11 4.67
CA SER A 329 12.86 7.92 3.38
C SER A 329 13.70 7.12 2.41
#